data_AF-A0ABD1E3Y7-F1
#
_entry.id   AF-A0ABD1E3Y7-F1
#
_cell.length_a   1.000
_cell.length_b   1.000
_cell.length_c   1.000
_cell.angle_alpha   90.00
_cell.angle_beta   90.00
_cell.angle_gamma   90.00
#
_symmetry.space_group_name_H-M   'P 1'
#
loop_
_entity.id
_entity.type
_entity.pdbx_description
1 polymer ?
#
loop_
_entity_poly.entity_id
_entity_poly.type
_entity_poly.pdbx_seq_one_letter_code
_entity_poly.pdbx_strand_id
1 'polypeptide(L)'
;MEQESSLEEFLIFCKPPQLYNTSINKENVESTLKQPNVISQEKDCAVNWTSNHTKVLLDVYKKYRPKLWEVMAIEINDILKTNYNSGHVENRWRVVERSYKKFVDNQNKTGRGRKYFEYQEEMDNIFKGKKNIKPDVLLSTDTVDHLVEETEPSQSSSSVAQTPRKTLPLKRKHPLNRNLVIEQTRKDRKEYNRKRIEVEMRS
;
A
#
# COMPACT_ATOMS: atom_id res chain seq x y z
N MET A 1 5.04 -51.20 -0.15
CA MET A 1 4.88 -50.21 -1.25
C MET A 1 4.40 -48.93 -0.61
N GLU A 2 5.34 -48.08 -0.23
CA GLU A 2 5.10 -46.88 0.56
C GLU A 2 5.87 -45.75 -0.13
N GLN A 3 5.18 -44.65 -0.43
CA GLN A 3 5.77 -43.47 -1.07
C GLN A 3 5.57 -42.27 -0.13
N GLU A 4 6.49 -42.12 0.82
CA GLU A 4 6.59 -40.89 1.60
C GLU A 4 7.20 -39.79 0.73
N SER A 5 6.33 -39.05 0.02
CA SER A 5 6.74 -37.89 -0.76
C SER A 5 6.99 -36.71 0.19
N SER A 6 8.24 -36.27 0.28
CA SER A 6 8.67 -35.18 1.17
C SER A 6 7.88 -33.89 0.97
N LEU A 7 7.57 -33.20 2.07
CA LEU A 7 6.85 -31.91 2.11
C LEU A 7 7.78 -30.71 2.41
N GLU A 8 9.03 -30.74 1.92
CA GLU A 8 10.00 -29.64 2.13
C GLU A 8 10.00 -28.54 1.04
N GLU A 9 9.21 -28.67 -0.04
CA GLU A 9 9.39 -27.85 -1.26
C GLU A 9 8.87 -26.39 -1.18
N PHE A 10 8.23 -25.96 -0.09
CA PHE A 10 7.61 -24.61 0.01
C PHE A 10 8.05 -23.73 1.20
N LEU A 11 9.28 -23.90 1.68
CA LEU A 11 10.00 -22.82 2.36
C LEU A 11 10.94 -22.11 1.38
N ILE A 12 10.46 -21.01 0.78
CA ILE A 12 11.33 -20.03 0.08
C ILE A 12 12.14 -19.27 1.14
N PHE A 13 13.14 -19.95 1.69
CA PHE A 13 14.13 -19.36 2.57
C PHE A 13 15.00 -18.43 1.73
N CYS A 14 14.84 -17.12 1.90
CA CYS A 14 15.64 -16.13 1.18
C CYS A 14 17.11 -16.26 1.60
N LYS A 15 17.86 -17.06 0.85
CA LYS A 15 19.27 -17.39 1.10
C LYS A 15 20.06 -16.08 1.14
N PRO A 16 20.81 -15.79 2.22
CA PRO A 16 21.56 -14.54 2.32
C PRO A 16 22.58 -14.45 1.17
N PRO A 17 22.80 -13.25 0.59
CA PRO A 17 23.62 -13.09 -0.59
C PRO A 17 25.04 -13.57 -0.32
N GLN A 18 25.45 -14.61 -1.03
CA GLN A 18 26.81 -15.13 -0.95
C GLN A 18 27.76 -14.16 -1.67
N LEU A 19 28.70 -13.59 -0.92
CA LEU A 19 29.75 -12.74 -1.46
C LEU A 19 30.73 -13.60 -2.28
N TYR A 20 30.54 -13.62 -3.60
CA TYR A 20 31.50 -14.27 -4.50
C TYR A 20 32.72 -13.36 -4.67
N ASN A 21 33.87 -13.80 -4.17
CA ASN A 21 35.14 -13.12 -4.41
C ASN A 21 35.54 -13.33 -5.87
N THR A 22 35.32 -12.30 -6.70
CA THR A 22 35.79 -12.31 -8.09
C THR A 22 37.32 -12.21 -8.08
N SER A 23 38.00 -13.34 -8.34
CA SER A 23 39.45 -13.37 -8.50
C SER A 23 39.83 -12.70 -9.81
N ILE A 24 40.07 -11.39 -9.76
CA ILE A 24 40.68 -10.64 -10.86
C ILE A 24 42.14 -11.07 -10.94
N ASN A 25 42.50 -11.79 -12.00
CA ASN A 25 43.89 -12.12 -12.30
C ASN A 25 44.68 -10.83 -12.52
N LYS A 26 45.86 -10.76 -11.90
CA LYS A 26 46.79 -9.64 -12.06
C LYS A 26 47.82 -9.96 -13.13
N GLU A 27 47.93 -9.10 -14.13
CA GLU A 27 49.16 -8.65 -14.78
C GLU A 27 48.80 -7.33 -15.49
N ASN A 28 49.37 -6.19 -15.06
CA ASN A 28 50.54 -5.53 -15.66
C ASN A 28 50.28 -5.03 -17.11
N VAL A 29 50.59 -3.79 -17.50
CA VAL A 29 51.70 -2.92 -17.02
C VAL A 29 51.28 -1.46 -16.76
N GLU A 30 51.70 -0.97 -15.59
CA GLU A 30 52.09 0.38 -15.16
C GLU A 30 52.13 1.57 -16.17
N SER A 31 51.43 2.67 -15.84
CA SER A 31 51.80 4.06 -16.23
C SER A 31 51.17 5.17 -15.35
N THR A 32 51.54 5.16 -14.06
CA THR A 32 51.95 6.37 -13.30
C THR A 32 51.05 7.64 -13.23
N LEU A 33 50.36 7.78 -12.08
CA LEU A 33 50.01 9.05 -11.36
C LEU A 33 49.00 10.04 -12.03
N LYS A 34 48.01 10.62 -11.32
CA LYS A 34 47.74 10.73 -9.86
C LYS A 34 46.25 10.52 -9.53
N GLN A 35 45.98 9.92 -8.38
CA GLN A 35 44.78 10.21 -7.57
C GLN A 35 45.21 10.96 -6.29
N PRO A 36 44.26 11.43 -5.47
CA PRO A 36 44.00 10.67 -4.25
C PRO A 36 42.57 10.13 -4.19
N ASN A 37 42.45 8.84 -3.89
CA ASN A 37 41.17 8.16 -3.74
C ASN A 37 40.60 8.46 -2.34
N VAL A 38 39.45 9.13 -2.25
CA VAL A 38 38.78 9.39 -0.97
C VAL A 38 37.59 8.45 -0.84
N ILE A 39 37.88 7.17 -0.58
CA ILE A 39 36.88 6.20 -0.12
C ILE A 39 36.54 6.55 1.32
N SER A 40 35.70 7.57 1.49
CA SER A 40 35.05 7.83 2.77
C SER A 40 34.01 6.75 3.02
N GLN A 41 34.04 6.17 4.21
CA GLN A 41 33.07 5.16 4.64
C GLN A 41 31.65 5.75 4.56
N GLU A 42 30.81 5.20 3.68
CA GLU A 42 29.39 5.53 3.62
C GLU A 42 28.70 5.03 4.90
N LYS A 43 28.67 5.88 5.92
CA LYS A 43 27.74 5.74 7.03
C LYS A 43 26.33 5.91 6.48
N ASP A 44 25.40 5.05 6.90
CA ASP A 44 23.96 5.19 6.65
C ASP A 44 23.38 6.43 7.37
N CYS A 45 23.76 7.61 6.88
CA CYS A 45 23.22 8.90 7.31
C CYS A 45 21.74 8.95 6.93
N ALA A 46 20.87 8.89 7.94
CA ALA A 46 19.42 8.86 7.75
C ALA A 46 18.97 9.91 6.72
N VAL A 47 18.31 9.44 5.66
CA VAL A 47 18.07 10.22 4.44
C VAL A 47 17.02 11.31 4.69
N ASN A 48 17.49 12.46 5.16
CA ASN A 48 16.66 13.58 5.56
C ASN A 48 16.05 14.28 4.33
N TRP A 49 14.73 14.10 4.15
CA TRP A 49 13.94 14.73 3.09
C TRP A 49 13.21 15.96 3.62
N THR A 50 13.71 17.15 3.26
CA THR A 50 13.00 18.41 3.53
C THR A 50 11.81 18.59 2.58
N SER A 51 10.93 19.57 2.87
CA SER A 51 9.86 19.96 1.95
C SER A 51 10.41 20.41 0.59
N ASN A 52 11.48 21.22 0.59
CA ASN A 52 12.12 21.70 -0.64
C ASN A 52 12.68 20.54 -1.49
N HIS A 53 13.40 19.59 -0.87
CA HIS A 53 13.92 18.41 -1.59
C HIS A 53 12.80 17.57 -2.19
N THR A 54 11.64 17.56 -1.52
CA THR A 54 10.44 16.88 -2.02
C THR A 54 9.82 17.61 -3.21
N LYS A 55 9.77 18.96 -3.22
CA LYS A 55 9.28 19.73 -4.39
C LYS A 55 10.17 19.50 -5.62
N VAL A 56 11.50 19.63 -5.48
CA VAL A 56 12.46 19.34 -6.57
C VAL A 56 12.28 17.93 -7.13
N LEU A 57 12.05 16.92 -6.29
CA LEU A 57 11.71 15.56 -6.72
C LEU A 57 10.44 15.50 -7.59
N LEU A 58 9.38 16.25 -7.28
CA LEU A 58 8.14 16.25 -8.07
C LEU A 58 8.33 16.93 -9.44
N ASP A 59 9.10 17.99 -9.52
CA ASP A 59 9.37 18.70 -10.78
C ASP A 59 10.31 17.91 -11.70
N VAL A 60 11.36 17.30 -11.14
CA VAL A 60 12.25 16.37 -11.88
C VAL A 60 11.47 15.12 -12.34
N TYR A 61 10.53 14.60 -11.54
CA TYR A 61 9.65 13.51 -11.96
C TYR A 61 8.70 13.89 -13.10
N LYS A 62 8.19 15.13 -13.10
CA LYS A 62 7.37 15.73 -14.16
C LYS A 62 8.09 15.67 -15.51
N LYS A 63 9.40 15.95 -15.50
CA LYS A 63 10.32 15.96 -16.66
C LYS A 63 10.60 14.54 -17.19
N TYR A 64 11.05 13.61 -16.34
CA TYR A 64 11.59 12.33 -16.81
C TYR A 64 10.64 11.11 -16.78
N ARG A 65 9.52 11.17 -16.04
CA ARG A 65 8.58 10.03 -15.83
C ARG A 65 9.22 8.83 -15.07
N PRO A 66 8.45 7.88 -14.50
CA PRO A 66 8.95 6.88 -13.52
C PRO A 66 9.87 5.78 -14.07
N LYS A 67 10.50 5.94 -15.23
CA LYS A 67 11.40 4.93 -15.83
C LYS A 67 12.90 5.22 -15.64
N LEU A 68 13.25 6.38 -15.10
CA LEU A 68 14.62 6.92 -15.12
C LEU A 68 15.10 7.36 -13.71
N TRP A 69 14.93 6.50 -12.69
CA TRP A 69 15.27 6.82 -11.29
C TRP A 69 16.73 7.22 -11.07
N GLU A 70 17.65 6.67 -11.85
CA GLU A 70 19.08 7.00 -11.81
C GLU A 70 19.35 8.43 -12.33
N VAL A 71 18.81 8.78 -13.50
CA VAL A 71 18.90 10.14 -14.06
C VAL A 71 18.25 11.16 -13.14
N MET A 72 17.11 10.82 -12.55
CA MET A 72 16.45 11.68 -11.56
C MET A 72 17.27 11.84 -10.28
N ALA A 73 17.98 10.80 -9.82
CA ALA A 73 18.88 10.91 -8.67
C ALA A 73 20.08 11.82 -8.96
N ILE A 74 20.69 11.69 -10.14
CA ILE A 74 21.79 12.58 -10.58
C ILE A 74 21.31 14.04 -10.60
N GLU A 75 20.20 14.35 -11.29
CA GLU A 75 19.72 15.73 -11.41
C GLU A 75 19.28 16.33 -10.05
N ILE A 76 18.70 15.52 -9.15
CA ILE A 76 18.36 15.98 -7.80
C ILE A 76 19.64 16.26 -6.98
N ASN A 77 20.68 15.43 -7.09
CA ASN A 77 21.96 15.64 -6.42
C ASN A 77 22.70 16.87 -6.98
N ASP A 78 22.64 17.09 -8.30
CA ASP A 78 23.20 18.28 -8.94
C ASP A 78 22.52 19.58 -8.47
N ILE A 79 21.19 19.56 -8.26
CA ILE A 79 20.44 20.72 -7.78
C ILE A 79 20.65 20.95 -6.27
N LEU A 80 20.57 19.90 -5.45
CA LEU A 80 20.54 20.02 -3.98
C LEU A 80 21.91 19.86 -3.30
N LYS A 81 22.94 19.44 -4.03
CA LYS A 81 24.27 19.05 -3.52
C LYS A 81 24.20 17.97 -2.44
N THR A 82 23.28 17.02 -2.64
CA THR A 82 23.06 15.82 -1.82
C THR A 82 23.67 14.58 -2.45
N ASN A 83 23.77 13.48 -1.69
CA ASN A 83 24.14 12.15 -2.19
C ASN A 83 22.95 11.18 -2.02
N TYR A 84 21.93 11.31 -2.87
CA TYR A 84 20.81 10.38 -2.93
C TYR A 84 21.02 9.31 -4.02
N ASN A 85 20.80 8.05 -3.66
CA ASN A 85 20.78 6.92 -4.59
C ASN A 85 19.39 6.81 -5.28
N SER A 86 19.29 6.16 -6.43
CA SER A 86 18.04 5.93 -7.18
C SER A 86 16.96 5.27 -6.29
N GLY A 87 17.35 4.33 -5.44
CA GLY A 87 16.46 3.71 -4.44
C GLY A 87 15.94 4.67 -3.36
N HIS A 88 16.68 5.73 -3.00
CA HIS A 88 16.21 6.77 -2.08
C HIS A 88 15.15 7.66 -2.75
N VAL A 89 15.38 8.02 -4.01
CA VAL A 89 14.47 8.79 -4.86
C VAL A 89 13.16 8.02 -5.09
N GLU A 90 13.23 6.75 -5.49
CA GLU A 90 12.03 5.94 -5.71
C GLU A 90 11.25 5.71 -4.40
N ASN A 91 11.92 5.36 -3.30
CA ASN A 91 11.23 5.15 -2.03
C ASN A 91 10.58 6.44 -1.50
N ARG A 92 11.21 7.62 -1.68
CA ARG A 92 10.55 8.89 -1.36
C ARG A 92 9.32 9.11 -2.23
N TRP A 93 9.42 8.90 -3.55
CA TRP A 93 8.27 9.01 -4.45
C TRP A 93 7.11 8.12 -3.98
N ARG A 94 7.37 6.82 -3.73
CA ARG A 94 6.38 5.84 -3.26
C ARG A 94 5.71 6.26 -1.94
N VAL A 95 6.43 6.92 -1.04
CA VAL A 95 5.89 7.45 0.24
C VAL A 95 4.95 8.64 -0.02
N VAL A 96 5.37 9.62 -0.82
CA VAL A 96 4.53 10.81 -1.11
C VAL A 96 3.29 10.42 -1.92
N GLU A 97 3.42 9.52 -2.91
CA GLU A 97 2.29 8.95 -3.66
C GLU A 97 1.29 8.23 -2.73
N ARG A 98 1.77 7.43 -1.76
CA ARG A 98 0.90 6.77 -0.78
C ARG A 98 0.18 7.78 0.12
N SER A 99 0.85 8.89 0.47
CA SER A 99 0.25 9.98 1.26
C SER A 99 -0.84 10.71 0.47
N TYR A 100 -0.55 11.09 -0.78
CA TYR A 100 -1.51 11.72 -1.69
C TYR A 100 -2.74 10.84 -1.96
N LYS A 101 -2.55 9.54 -2.22
CA LYS A 101 -3.66 8.58 -2.37
C LYS A 101 -4.55 8.52 -1.13
N LYS A 102 -3.95 8.49 0.07
CA LYS A 102 -4.71 8.59 1.33
C LYS A 102 -5.42 9.94 1.46
N PHE A 103 -4.81 11.05 1.06
CA PHE A 103 -5.44 12.37 1.09
C PHE A 103 -6.72 12.38 0.23
N VAL A 104 -6.63 12.01 -1.05
CA VAL A 104 -7.78 11.93 -1.96
C VAL A 104 -8.88 11.01 -1.41
N ASP A 105 -8.52 9.84 -0.88
CA ASP A 105 -9.46 8.88 -0.29
C ASP A 105 -10.23 9.45 0.92
N ASN A 106 -9.57 10.26 1.76
CA ASN A 106 -10.23 10.93 2.89
C ASN A 106 -11.26 11.98 2.44
N GLN A 107 -10.92 12.80 1.42
CA GLN A 107 -11.81 13.85 0.90
C GLN A 107 -13.08 13.22 0.26
N ASN A 108 -12.93 12.06 -0.41
CA ASN A 108 -14.03 11.38 -1.08
C ASN A 108 -14.96 10.59 -0.14
N LYS A 109 -14.46 10.10 1.01
CA LYS A 109 -15.20 9.19 1.91
C LYS A 109 -15.80 9.83 3.15
N THR A 110 -15.43 11.06 3.50
CA THR A 110 -15.72 11.61 4.83
C THR A 110 -16.02 13.10 4.79
N GLY A 111 -17.26 13.49 5.11
CA GLY A 111 -17.63 14.88 5.40
C GLY A 111 -17.05 15.45 6.71
N ARG A 112 -16.01 14.81 7.29
CA ARG A 112 -15.44 15.13 8.61
C ARG A 112 -14.09 15.85 8.47
N GLY A 113 -14.16 17.10 8.03
CA GLY A 113 -13.04 18.03 7.96
C GLY A 113 -12.14 17.84 6.74
N ARG A 114 -11.94 18.92 5.96
CA ARG A 114 -10.93 18.95 4.90
C ARG A 114 -9.54 18.84 5.54
N LYS A 115 -8.77 17.84 5.15
CA LYS A 115 -7.33 17.80 5.42
C LYS A 115 -6.60 18.73 4.45
N TYR A 116 -5.41 19.16 4.82
CA TYR A 116 -4.44 19.83 3.94
C TYR A 116 -3.34 18.84 3.52
N PHE A 117 -2.69 19.09 2.37
CA PHE A 117 -1.54 18.34 1.90
C PHE A 117 -0.60 19.26 1.12
N GLU A 118 0.64 19.40 1.59
CA GLU A 118 1.63 20.42 1.16
C GLU A 118 2.01 20.39 -0.33
N TYR A 119 1.80 19.24 -0.98
CA TYR A 119 2.19 18.99 -2.38
C TYR A 119 0.97 18.66 -3.25
N GLN A 120 -0.21 19.17 -2.88
CA GLN A 120 -1.46 18.81 -3.56
C GLN A 120 -1.44 19.25 -5.02
N GLU A 121 -1.01 20.47 -5.32
CA GLU A 121 -1.07 21.02 -6.69
C GLU A 121 -0.07 20.31 -7.61
N GLU A 122 1.13 20.02 -7.11
CA GLU A 122 2.18 19.31 -7.83
C GLU A 122 1.74 17.86 -8.15
N MET A 123 1.19 17.15 -7.15
CA MET A 123 0.67 15.80 -7.34
C MET A 123 -0.60 15.78 -8.19
N ASP A 124 -1.54 16.70 -7.98
CA ASP A 124 -2.74 16.84 -8.81
C ASP A 124 -2.36 17.01 -10.29
N ASN A 125 -1.36 17.84 -10.61
CA ASN A 125 -0.87 18.01 -11.97
C ASN A 125 -0.27 16.71 -12.55
N ILE A 126 0.45 15.93 -11.75
CA ILE A 126 1.03 14.64 -12.18
C ILE A 126 -0.05 13.56 -12.38
N PHE A 127 -1.09 13.52 -11.53
CA PHE A 127 -2.14 12.50 -11.58
C PHE A 127 -3.33 12.84 -12.50
N LYS A 128 -3.78 14.10 -12.58
CA LYS A 128 -4.87 14.53 -13.49
C LYS A 128 -4.52 14.33 -14.97
N GLY A 129 -3.23 14.35 -15.31
CA GLY A 129 -2.74 14.00 -16.65
C GLY A 129 -3.03 12.55 -17.06
N LYS A 130 -3.29 11.64 -16.10
CA LYS A 130 -3.80 10.30 -16.38
C LYS A 130 -5.30 10.37 -16.58
N LYS A 131 -5.71 10.57 -17.84
CA LYS A 131 -7.08 10.35 -18.32
C LYS A 131 -7.45 8.87 -18.15
N ASN A 132 -7.77 8.43 -16.93
CA ASN A 132 -8.46 7.18 -16.70
C ASN A 132 -9.86 7.34 -17.28
N ILE A 133 -10.01 7.02 -18.56
CA ILE A 133 -11.29 6.97 -19.25
C ILE A 133 -12.14 5.97 -18.49
N LYS A 134 -13.11 6.48 -17.73
CA LYS A 134 -14.28 5.70 -17.37
C LYS A 134 -15.05 5.57 -18.68
N PRO A 135 -15.26 4.37 -19.23
CA PRO A 135 -16.31 4.22 -20.23
C PRO A 135 -17.60 4.64 -19.53
N ASP A 136 -18.27 5.67 -20.07
CA ASP A 136 -19.62 5.97 -19.61
C ASP A 136 -20.51 4.79 -19.99
N VAL A 137 -21.52 4.52 -19.16
CA VAL A 137 -22.05 3.15 -19.00
C VAL A 137 -22.47 2.54 -20.34
N LEU A 138 -21.93 1.36 -20.68
CA LEU A 138 -22.43 0.53 -21.77
C LEU A 138 -23.80 -0.05 -21.40
N LEU A 139 -24.81 0.80 -21.45
CA LEU A 139 -26.22 0.42 -21.47
C LEU A 139 -26.56 -0.15 -22.86
N SER A 140 -26.08 -1.37 -23.13
CA SER A 140 -26.56 -2.16 -24.25
C SER A 140 -28.09 -2.27 -24.14
N THR A 141 -28.79 -1.67 -25.10
CA THR A 141 -30.24 -1.51 -25.05
C THR A 141 -30.89 -2.73 -25.70
N ASP A 142 -31.00 -3.83 -24.96
CA ASP A 142 -31.81 -4.99 -25.35
C ASP A 142 -33.20 -4.87 -24.73
N THR A 143 -34.12 -4.29 -25.49
CA THR A 143 -35.55 -4.24 -25.17
C THR A 143 -36.20 -5.60 -25.38
N VAL A 144 -36.63 -6.24 -24.30
CA VAL A 144 -37.65 -7.29 -24.34
C VAL A 144 -38.66 -7.00 -23.24
N ASP A 145 -39.85 -6.56 -23.63
CA ASP A 145 -41.00 -6.44 -22.73
C ASP A 145 -41.40 -7.82 -22.17
N HIS A 146 -41.86 -7.87 -20.92
CA HIS A 146 -43.00 -8.72 -20.55
C HIS A 146 -43.70 -8.22 -19.27
N LEU A 147 -45.02 -8.43 -19.24
CA LEU A 147 -45.99 -7.89 -18.28
C LEU A 147 -45.90 -8.49 -16.85
N VAL A 148 -45.92 -7.58 -15.85
CA VAL A 148 -46.97 -7.40 -14.81
C VAL A 148 -47.34 -8.53 -13.83
N GLU A 149 -47.45 -8.12 -12.55
CA GLU A 149 -48.19 -8.65 -11.38
C GLU A 149 -47.63 -9.77 -10.47
N GLU A 150 -48.27 -9.86 -9.29
CA GLU A 150 -47.76 -10.41 -8.03
C GLU A 150 -48.16 -11.89 -7.79
N THR A 151 -47.49 -12.60 -6.89
CA THR A 151 -47.96 -12.94 -5.51
C THR A 151 -47.15 -14.12 -4.91
N GLU A 152 -46.76 -14.03 -3.63
CA GLU A 152 -46.29 -15.17 -2.77
C GLU A 152 -47.51 -15.98 -2.23
N PRO A 153 -47.41 -17.20 -1.60
CA PRO A 153 -46.26 -17.71 -0.84
C PRO A 153 -46.00 -19.26 -0.79
N SER A 154 -45.00 -19.65 0.01
CA SER A 154 -44.96 -20.84 0.93
C SER A 154 -44.43 -22.24 0.51
N GLN A 155 -43.28 -22.60 1.14
CA GLN A 155 -42.98 -23.83 1.92
C GLN A 155 -42.78 -25.24 1.28
N SER A 156 -41.54 -25.78 1.42
CA SER A 156 -41.13 -27.17 1.84
C SER A 156 -41.60 -28.45 1.07
N SER A 157 -40.85 -29.57 0.93
CA SER A 157 -39.46 -29.96 1.32
C SER A 157 -39.04 -31.37 0.77
N SER A 158 -37.73 -31.73 0.88
CA SER A 158 -37.11 -33.09 0.68
C SER A 158 -37.00 -33.62 -0.78
N SER A 159 -36.07 -34.49 -1.22
CA SER A 159 -34.71 -34.99 -0.81
C SER A 159 -34.14 -35.87 -1.99
N VAL A 160 -33.00 -36.63 -2.03
CA VAL A 160 -31.92 -37.05 -1.10
C VAL A 160 -30.64 -37.54 -1.89
N ALA A 161 -29.43 -37.47 -1.28
CA ALA A 161 -28.16 -38.19 -1.62
C ALA A 161 -27.48 -37.98 -3.02
N GLN A 162 -26.18 -38.24 -3.29
CA GLN A 162 -25.08 -38.95 -2.57
C GLN A 162 -23.78 -38.09 -2.38
N THR A 163 -22.58 -38.68 -2.24
CA THR A 163 -21.37 -38.11 -1.54
C THR A 163 -20.01 -38.44 -2.26
N PRO A 164 -18.76 -38.30 -1.70
CA PRO A 164 -18.09 -37.24 -0.91
C PRO A 164 -16.63 -36.85 -1.35
N ARG A 165 -16.15 -35.62 -1.01
CA ARG A 165 -14.76 -35.18 -0.56
C ARG A 165 -14.64 -33.65 -0.70
N LYS A 166 -14.47 -32.84 0.36
CA LYS A 166 -13.24 -32.44 1.10
C LYS A 166 -12.16 -31.80 0.20
N THR A 167 -11.56 -30.62 0.44
CA THR A 167 -11.66 -29.53 1.49
C THR A 167 -10.70 -28.38 1.07
N LEU A 168 -10.75 -27.08 1.46
CA LEU A 168 -11.74 -26.18 2.11
C LEU A 168 -11.24 -24.70 2.00
N PRO A 169 -12.03 -23.69 1.57
CA PRO A 169 -11.61 -22.27 1.61
C PRO A 169 -11.99 -21.58 2.94
N LEU A 170 -11.03 -20.93 3.61
CA LEU A 170 -11.20 -20.42 4.99
C LEU A 170 -11.96 -19.07 5.07
N LYS A 171 -13.26 -19.10 4.77
CA LYS A 171 -14.17 -17.94 4.82
C LYS A 171 -14.37 -17.46 6.27
N ARG A 172 -13.54 -16.50 6.73
CA ARG A 172 -13.66 -15.84 8.04
C ARG A 172 -15.07 -15.23 8.19
N LYS A 173 -15.94 -15.88 8.97
CA LYS A 173 -17.29 -15.40 9.26
C LYS A 173 -17.21 -14.08 10.05
N HIS A 174 -17.66 -12.98 9.45
CA HIS A 174 -17.86 -11.74 10.19
C HIS A 174 -18.96 -11.98 11.24
N PRO A 175 -18.74 -11.72 12.54
CA PRO A 175 -19.75 -11.95 13.56
C PRO A 175 -20.91 -10.99 13.36
N LEU A 176 -22.12 -11.54 13.15
CA LEU A 176 -23.35 -10.77 12.94
C LEU A 176 -23.72 -9.90 14.15
N ASN A 177 -23.22 -10.25 15.34
CA ASN A 177 -23.48 -9.56 16.61
C ASN A 177 -22.53 -8.41 16.95
N ARG A 178 -21.78 -7.83 15.99
CA ARG A 178 -20.93 -6.65 16.26
C ARG A 178 -21.71 -5.49 16.90
N ASN A 179 -22.94 -5.25 16.45
CA ASN A 179 -23.79 -4.18 16.98
C ASN A 179 -24.25 -4.47 18.42
N LEU A 180 -24.53 -5.74 18.75
CA LEU A 180 -24.91 -6.18 20.10
C LEU A 180 -23.77 -5.94 21.11
N VAL A 181 -22.53 -6.24 20.73
CA VAL A 181 -21.33 -5.98 21.56
C VAL A 181 -21.12 -4.48 21.77
N ILE A 182 -21.35 -3.66 20.74
CA ILE A 182 -21.28 -2.19 20.84
C ILE A 182 -22.36 -1.64 21.78
N GLU A 183 -23.60 -2.15 21.69
CA GLU A 183 -24.68 -1.76 22.59
C GLU A 183 -24.44 -2.17 24.05
N GLN A 184 -23.89 -3.36 24.29
CA GLN A 184 -23.51 -3.77 25.64
C GLN A 184 -22.43 -2.83 26.20
N THR A 185 -21.38 -2.57 25.42
CA THR A 185 -20.30 -1.63 25.80
C THR A 185 -20.85 -0.22 26.11
N ARG A 186 -21.88 0.24 25.39
CA ARG A 186 -22.57 1.53 25.65
C ARG A 186 -23.33 1.51 26.98
N LYS A 187 -24.04 0.42 27.30
CA LYS A 187 -24.76 0.24 28.57
C LYS A 187 -23.79 0.19 29.75
N ASP A 188 -22.75 -0.66 29.66
CA ASP A 188 -21.76 -0.85 30.73
C ASP A 188 -21.08 0.48 31.10
N ARG A 189 -20.70 1.28 30.09
CA ARG A 189 -20.07 2.59 30.30
C ARG A 189 -21.02 3.61 30.94
N LYS A 190 -22.31 3.60 30.57
CA LYS A 190 -23.34 4.46 31.18
C LYS A 190 -23.63 4.05 32.64
N GLU A 191 -23.65 2.75 32.92
CA GLU A 191 -23.82 2.22 34.27
C GLU A 191 -22.63 2.53 35.18
N TYR A 192 -21.40 2.30 34.73
CA TYR A 192 -20.20 2.66 35.48
C TYR A 192 -20.19 4.15 35.86
N ASN A 193 -20.52 5.02 34.90
CA ASN A 193 -20.59 6.47 35.16
C ASN A 193 -21.72 6.84 36.14
N ARG A 194 -22.88 6.17 36.08
CA ARG A 194 -23.97 6.33 37.06
C ARG A 194 -23.52 5.93 38.47
N LYS A 195 -22.95 4.74 38.62
CA LYS A 195 -22.46 4.23 39.92
C LYS A 195 -21.34 5.09 40.50
N ARG A 196 -20.45 5.63 39.66
CA ARG A 196 -19.42 6.59 40.12
C ARG A 196 -20.05 7.86 40.69
N ILE A 197 -20.97 8.50 39.96
CA ILE A 197 -21.68 9.70 40.43
C ILE A 197 -22.46 9.40 41.72
N GLU A 198 -23.07 8.22 41.82
CA GLU A 198 -23.82 7.78 43.02
C GLU A 198 -22.92 7.60 44.25
N VAL A 199 -21.64 7.23 44.07
CA VAL A 199 -20.62 7.22 45.14
C VAL A 199 -20.15 8.64 45.46
N GLU A 200 -19.90 9.49 44.45
CA GLU A 200 -19.49 10.88 44.63
C GLU A 200 -20.58 11.74 45.32
N MET A 201 -21.86 11.41 45.12
CA MET A 201 -23.02 12.05 45.76
C MET A 201 -23.37 11.49 47.16
N ARG A 202 -22.64 10.47 47.63
CA ARG A 202 -22.87 9.79 48.93
C ARG A 202 -21.71 9.97 49.91
N SER A 203 -20.60 10.58 49.46
CA SER A 203 -19.43 10.94 50.26
C SER A 203 -19.47 12.39 50.75
#